data_AF-A0A022R4J2-F1
#
_entry.id   AF-A0A022R4J2-F1
#
_cell.length_a   1.000
_cell.length_b   1.000
_cell.length_c   1.000
_cell.angle_alpha   90.00
_cell.angle_beta   90.00
_cell.angle_gamma   90.00
#
_symmetry.space_group_name_H-M   'P 1'
#
loop_
_entity.id
_entity.type
_entity.pdbx_description
1 polymer ?
#
loop_
_entity_poly.entity_id
_entity_poly.type
_entity_poly.pdbx_seq_one_letter_code
_entity_poly.pdbx_strand_id
1 'polypeptide(L)'
;MEASNFFICCILLASGVLLVGAQGSNKRYNHSDKRYNHMFVFGDSYADTGNLDKGLASSWREPYGTTFPRKPSGRFSDGRVLTDFI
;
A
#
# COMPACT_ATOMS: atom_id res chain seq x y z
N MET A 1 -18.28 -66.28 -16.68
CA MET A 1 -17.55 -65.82 -15.48
C MET A 1 -16.55 -64.69 -15.77
N GLU A 2 -16.20 -64.40 -17.03
CA GLU A 2 -15.23 -63.33 -17.34
C GLU A 2 -15.83 -61.93 -17.43
N ALA A 3 -17.06 -61.81 -17.95
CA ALA A 3 -17.75 -60.51 -18.09
C ALA A 3 -18.05 -59.84 -16.73
N SER A 4 -18.28 -60.62 -15.67
CA SER A 4 -18.53 -60.08 -14.33
C SER A 4 -17.29 -59.42 -13.72
N ASN A 5 -16.11 -60.01 -13.94
CA ASN A 5 -14.84 -59.49 -13.41
C ASN A 5 -14.45 -58.19 -14.12
N PHE A 6 -14.75 -58.08 -15.41
CA PHE A 6 -14.56 -56.85 -16.18
C PHE A 6 -15.46 -55.72 -15.65
N PHE A 7 -16.74 -56.01 -15.41
CA PHE A 7 -17.68 -55.04 -14.84
C PHE A 7 -17.27 -54.56 -13.45
N ILE A 8 -16.81 -55.47 -12.57
CA ILE A 8 -16.34 -55.12 -11.22
C ILE A 8 -15.11 -54.21 -11.27
N CYS A 9 -14.17 -54.48 -12.18
CA CYS A 9 -12.98 -53.66 -12.36
C CYS A 9 -13.33 -52.23 -12.81
N CYS A 10 -14.27 -52.09 -13.76
CA CYS A 10 -14.75 -50.78 -14.21
C CYS A 10 -15.42 -49.98 -13.08
N ILE A 11 -16.19 -50.64 -12.21
CA ILE A 11 -16.85 -49.99 -11.06
C ILE A 11 -15.81 -49.52 -10.03
N LEU A 12 -14.79 -50.34 -9.72
CA LEU A 12 -13.74 -49.97 -8.78
C LEU A 12 -12.90 -48.78 -9.30
N LEU A 13 -12.54 -48.78 -10.58
CA LEU A 13 -11.81 -47.66 -11.20
C LEU A 13 -12.65 -46.37 -11.22
N ALA A 14 -13.95 -46.47 -11.50
CA ALA A 14 -14.85 -45.31 -11.49
C ALA A 14 -15.01 -44.72 -10.07
N SER A 15 -15.09 -45.55 -9.03
CA SER A 15 -15.18 -45.10 -7.63
C SER A 15 -13.88 -44.45 -7.12
N GLY A 16 -12.72 -44.92 -7.59
CA GLY A 16 -11.41 -44.34 -7.23
C GLY A 16 -11.23 -42.92 -7.78
N VAL A 17 -11.84 -42.62 -8.93
CA VAL A 17 -11.82 -41.28 -9.53
C VAL A 17 -12.75 -40.30 -8.81
N LEU A 18 -13.83 -40.78 -8.19
CA LEU A 18 -14.80 -39.95 -7.46
C LEU A 18 -14.33 -39.47 -6.07
N LEU A 19 -13.29 -40.09 -5.49
CA LEU A 19 -12.71 -39.66 -4.21
C LEU A 19 -11.68 -38.54 -4.33
N VAL A 20 -11.22 -38.23 -5.54
CA VAL A 20 -10.41 -37.02 -5.80
C VAL A 20 -11.36 -35.86 -6.14
N GLY A 21 -12.28 -35.58 -5.21
CA GLY A 21 -13.13 -34.40 -5.28
C GLY A 21 -12.26 -33.16 -5.27
N ALA A 22 -12.29 -32.39 -6.37
CA ALA A 22 -11.61 -31.12 -6.50
C ALA A 22 -12.06 -30.17 -5.38
N GLN A 23 -11.17 -29.85 -4.44
CA GLN A 23 -11.39 -28.77 -3.51
C GLN A 23 -11.31 -27.44 -4.26
N GLY A 24 -12.46 -26.97 -4.74
CA GLY A 24 -12.64 -25.62 -5.25
C GLY A 24 -12.34 -24.60 -4.15
N SER A 25 -11.11 -24.11 -4.11
CA SER A 25 -10.68 -23.08 -3.18
C SER A 25 -11.34 -21.76 -3.57
N ASN A 26 -12.40 -21.36 -2.88
CA ASN A 26 -12.94 -20.01 -2.97
C ASN A 26 -11.90 -19.04 -2.39
N LYS A 27 -11.05 -18.47 -3.24
CA LYS A 27 -10.14 -17.38 -2.85
C LYS A 27 -11.00 -16.17 -2.47
N ARG A 28 -11.23 -15.99 -1.17
CA ARG A 28 -11.65 -14.69 -0.64
C ARG A 28 -10.53 -13.71 -0.97
N TYR A 29 -10.77 -12.84 -1.94
CA TYR A 29 -9.94 -11.66 -2.13
C TYR A 29 -10.14 -10.79 -0.90
N ASN A 30 -9.30 -10.99 0.12
CA ASN A 30 -9.07 -9.94 1.10
C ASN A 30 -8.54 -8.77 0.27
N HIS A 31 -9.35 -7.73 0.13
CA HIS A 31 -8.85 -6.45 -0.33
C HIS A 31 -7.86 -6.00 0.75
N SER A 32 -6.60 -6.38 0.60
CA SER A 32 -5.53 -5.84 1.41
C SER A 32 -5.50 -4.36 1.07
N ASP A 33 -6.05 -3.51 1.93
CA ASP A 33 -5.86 -2.07 1.83
C ASP A 33 -4.36 -1.84 1.67
N LYS A 34 -3.95 -1.45 0.46
CA LYS A 34 -2.55 -1.14 0.19
C LYS A 34 -2.26 0.16 0.92
N ARG A 35 -1.71 0.02 2.13
CA ARG A 35 -1.23 1.15 2.91
C ARG A 35 0.17 1.52 2.41
N TYR A 36 0.32 2.77 2.00
CA TYR A 36 1.63 3.35 1.72
C TYR A 36 2.15 3.97 3.02
N ASN A 37 3.35 3.58 3.43
CA ASN A 37 3.94 4.07 4.68
C ASN A 37 4.78 5.34 4.49
N HIS A 38 5.01 5.75 3.24
CA HIS A 38 5.93 6.81 2.89
C HIS A 38 5.41 7.63 1.71
N MET A 39 5.70 8.93 1.74
CA MET A 39 5.44 9.87 0.66
C MET A 39 6.76 10.51 0.25
N PHE A 40 7.06 10.46 -1.05
CA PHE A 40 8.17 11.21 -1.65
C PHE A 40 7.59 12.47 -2.28
N VAL A 41 8.01 13.62 -1.78
CA VAL A 41 7.50 14.92 -2.19
C VAL A 41 8.56 15.63 -3.02
N PHE A 42 8.21 15.98 -4.25
CA PHE A 42 9.01 16.81 -5.15
C PHE A 42 8.28 18.12 -5.40
N GLY A 43 9.00 19.20 -5.61
CA GLY A 43 8.41 20.50 -5.90
C GLY A 43 9.37 21.65 -5.66
N ASP A 44 8.79 22.83 -5.50
CA ASP A 44 9.48 24.06 -5.15
C ASP A 44 9.25 24.43 -3.67
N SER A 45 9.44 25.71 -3.35
CA SER A 45 9.12 26.34 -2.06
C SER A 45 7.79 25.90 -1.42
N TYR A 46 6.75 25.61 -2.21
CA TYR A 46 5.44 25.23 -1.71
C TYR A 46 5.41 23.85 -1.04
N ALA A 47 6.37 22.99 -1.38
CA ALA A 47 6.54 21.67 -0.80
C ALA A 47 7.75 21.58 0.14
N ASP A 48 8.60 22.62 0.16
CA ASP A 48 9.84 22.63 0.93
C ASP A 48 9.56 22.69 2.44
N THR A 49 10.25 21.83 3.18
CA THR A 49 10.16 21.72 4.64
C THR A 49 11.48 22.05 5.34
N GLY A 50 12.43 22.65 4.60
CA GLY A 50 13.71 23.12 5.11
C GLY A 50 14.93 22.54 4.39
N ASN A 51 14.81 22.19 3.10
CA ASN A 51 15.90 21.69 2.28
C ASN A 51 16.89 22.79 1.88
N LEU A 52 16.43 24.04 1.77
CA LEU A 52 17.33 25.16 1.48
C LEU A 52 18.12 25.59 2.72
N ASP A 53 19.37 26.01 2.51
CA ASP A 53 20.28 26.43 3.57
C ASP A 53 19.75 27.65 4.37
N LYS A 54 20.04 27.67 5.68
CA LYS A 54 19.58 28.72 6.61
C LYS A 54 20.13 30.11 6.32
N GLY A 55 21.34 30.19 5.78
CA GLY A 55 21.97 31.46 5.39
C GLY A 55 21.40 32.03 4.11
N LEU A 56 20.89 31.17 3.22
CA LEU A 56 20.44 31.53 1.88
C LEU A 56 18.94 31.79 1.78
N ALA A 57 18.11 30.96 2.42
CA ALA A 57 16.66 31.04 2.26
C ALA A 57 15.99 31.98 3.27
N SER A 58 15.07 32.81 2.77
CA SER A 58 14.25 33.70 3.59
C SER A 58 13.28 32.95 4.51
N SER A 59 12.93 31.70 4.19
CA SER A 59 12.05 30.82 4.98
C SER A 59 12.59 30.46 6.38
N TRP A 60 13.84 30.79 6.65
CA TRP A 60 14.48 30.67 7.97
C TRP A 60 14.45 31.97 8.78
N ARG A 61 13.69 32.98 8.36
CA ARG A 61 13.52 34.25 9.06
C ARG A 61 12.04 34.58 9.21
N GLU A 62 11.73 35.47 10.15
CA GLU A 62 10.37 36.02 10.29
C GLU A 62 9.93 36.71 8.98
N PRO A 63 8.65 36.62 8.58
CA PRO A 63 7.50 36.13 9.37
C PRO A 63 7.19 34.63 9.23
N TYR A 64 8.08 33.84 8.60
CA TYR A 64 7.79 32.44 8.33
C TYR A 64 7.72 31.61 9.63
N GLY A 65 6.70 30.76 9.70
CA GLY A 65 6.43 29.90 10.83
C GLY A 65 5.90 30.58 12.09
N THR A 66 5.39 31.83 12.04
CA THR A 66 4.79 32.52 13.20
C THR A 66 3.56 31.78 13.73
N THR A 67 2.66 31.36 12.84
CA THR A 67 1.47 30.57 13.21
C THR A 67 1.85 29.13 13.60
N PHE A 68 2.69 28.46 12.81
CA PHE A 68 3.23 27.13 13.11
C PHE A 68 4.62 26.97 12.45
N PRO A 69 5.67 26.55 13.16
CA PRO A 69 5.72 26.05 14.54
C PRO A 69 6.03 27.12 15.61
N ARG A 70 5.68 28.40 15.38
CA ARG A 70 6.03 29.59 16.19
C ARG A 70 7.52 29.96 16.14
N LYS A 71 8.18 29.59 15.05
CA LYS A 71 9.55 29.97 14.71
C LYS A 71 9.82 29.62 13.24
N PRO A 72 10.77 30.30 12.58
CA PRO A 72 11.17 29.91 11.24
C PRO A 72 11.68 28.47 11.18
N SER A 73 11.14 27.70 10.23
CA SER A 73 11.42 26.27 10.08
C SER A 73 11.91 25.87 8.69
N GLY A 74 12.20 26.85 7.83
CA GLY A 74 12.60 26.60 6.44
C GLY A 74 11.42 26.36 5.50
N ARG A 75 10.19 26.39 6.00
CA ARG A 75 8.94 26.35 5.22
C ARG A 75 8.64 27.74 4.68
N PHE A 76 8.28 27.84 3.40
CA PHE A 76 7.84 29.10 2.79
C PHE A 76 6.37 29.41 3.10
N SER A 77 5.99 29.28 4.38
CA SER A 77 4.65 29.54 4.89
C SER A 77 4.73 30.07 6.32
N ASP A 78 3.72 30.82 6.75
CA ASP A 78 3.53 31.17 8.17
C ASP A 78 3.12 29.94 9.03
N GLY A 79 2.72 28.86 8.37
CA GLY A 79 2.29 27.64 9.02
C GLY A 79 2.78 26.38 8.32
N ARG A 80 1.92 25.36 8.35
CA ARG A 80 2.12 24.13 7.57
C ARG A 80 2.10 24.41 6.08
N VAL A 81 2.72 23.53 5.31
CA VAL A 81 2.60 23.48 3.85
C VAL A 81 1.67 22.34 3.45
N LEU A 82 1.22 22.30 2.19
CA LEU A 82 0.15 21.37 1.75
C LEU A 82 0.46 19.90 2.08
N THR A 83 1.73 19.50 1.99
CA THR A 83 2.17 18.12 2.23
C THR A 83 2.09 17.68 3.69
N ASP A 84 1.91 18.61 4.64
CA ASP A 84 1.68 18.26 6.06
C ASP A 84 0.25 17.78 6.35
N PHE A 85 -0.66 17.90 5.37
CA PHE A 85 -2.09 17.56 5.52
C PHE A 85 -2.48 16.27 4.78
N ILE A 86 -1.55 15.64 4.07
CA ILE A 86 -1.72 14.37 3.35
C ILE A 86 -1.27 13.24 4.27
#